data_AF-A0A8X7TB10-F1
#
_entry.id   AF-A0A8X7TB10-F1
#
_cell.length_a   1.000
_cell.length_b   1.000
_cell.length_c   1.000
_cell.angle_alpha   90.00
_cell.angle_beta   90.00
_cell.angle_gamma   90.00
#
_symmetry.space_group_name_H-M   'P 1'
#
loop_
_entity.id
_entity.type
_entity.pdbx_description
1 polymer ?
#
loop_
_entity_poly.entity_id
_entity_poly.type
_entity_poly.pdbx_seq_one_letter_code
_entity_poly.pdbx_strand_id
1 'polypeptide(L)'
;MYSSTSPTATTSAPPPPPPLSRLTQSMINRCHQSILNTIKLETEAVSHLHHQYTTDSFSIDNLIHSITTLFQTHTRGGKIIITGIGKSHKLASKLVATFNSLSIQASCLHPSEALHGDLGIINDNHDCLIMLTASGNTPELINLLPHLSCNLPIILLTCNKFSNLSTSNRISSLLLADLPNSHNEEMIHGLPAPTVSTTLSLILADSVILSLSELIEQDLVKRKKLFGLKHPGGSIGAYLNLDTGSSLTSDGSTTSLLSLKNDQQQTTSSTRSSKASSAGTTSSSANTTTITSVASPSSDTKTNHALPITISKTSSISSDGQGLEIYATPSHHYCNNNNNTTTTTTTTTTTTTSTRTKYISHDEIINIEELTILKWITLFDSLQISQTELKVDIMQVRQLYRQYRSDGDGDDDASQEAESNWNKFKWELLRSFN
;
A
#
# COMPACT_ATOMS: atom_id res chain seq x y z
N MET A 1 -40.72 -64.57 -15.88
CA MET A 1 -39.34 -64.11 -15.68
C MET A 1 -39.10 -62.91 -16.56
N TYR A 2 -38.78 -61.75 -16.00
CA TYR A 2 -38.10 -60.65 -16.69
C TYR A 2 -37.10 -60.06 -15.69
N SER A 3 -35.83 -59.96 -16.08
CA SER A 3 -34.74 -59.57 -15.18
C SER A 3 -34.45 -58.09 -15.31
N SER A 4 -34.38 -57.38 -14.19
CA SER A 4 -34.02 -55.96 -14.14
C SER A 4 -32.50 -55.80 -14.10
N THR A 5 -31.87 -55.67 -15.28
CA THR A 5 -30.45 -55.35 -15.39
C THR A 5 -30.26 -53.84 -15.53
N SER A 6 -29.98 -53.16 -14.41
CA SER A 6 -29.52 -51.77 -14.43
C SER A 6 -28.10 -51.69 -15.04
N PRO A 7 -27.81 -50.70 -15.91
CA PRO A 7 -26.48 -50.52 -16.45
C PRO A 7 -25.55 -49.96 -15.37
N THR A 8 -24.55 -50.72 -14.95
CA THR A 8 -23.46 -50.22 -14.11
C THR A 8 -22.59 -49.26 -14.92
N ALA A 9 -22.84 -47.95 -14.77
CA ALA A 9 -21.98 -46.92 -15.33
C ALA A 9 -20.59 -47.02 -14.69
N THR A 10 -19.62 -47.55 -15.43
CA THR A 10 -18.22 -47.57 -15.00
C THR A 10 -17.65 -46.16 -15.09
N THR A 11 -17.73 -45.43 -13.98
CA THR A 11 -17.12 -44.10 -13.82
C THR A 11 -15.61 -44.23 -13.80
N SER A 12 -15.00 -44.35 -14.99
CA SER A 12 -13.56 -44.19 -15.16
C SER A 12 -13.20 -42.77 -14.73
N ALA A 13 -12.44 -42.63 -13.65
CA ALA A 13 -11.94 -41.34 -13.21
C ALA A 13 -11.19 -40.65 -14.37
N PRO A 14 -11.29 -39.31 -14.52
CA PRO A 14 -10.55 -38.60 -15.55
C PRO A 14 -9.06 -38.88 -15.39
N PRO A 15 -8.29 -38.98 -16.49
CA PRO A 15 -6.86 -39.21 -16.41
C PRO A 15 -6.21 -38.11 -15.56
N PRO A 16 -5.24 -38.45 -14.68
CA PRO A 16 -4.60 -37.45 -13.84
C PRO A 16 -3.99 -36.35 -14.73
N PRO A 17 -4.05 -35.08 -14.31
CA PRO A 17 -3.49 -33.98 -15.09
C PRO A 17 -2.02 -34.27 -15.40
N PRO A 18 -1.53 -33.96 -16.62
CA PRO A 18 -0.17 -34.27 -17.01
C PRO A 18 0.81 -33.69 -15.98
N PRO A 19 1.81 -34.46 -15.53
CA PRO A 19 2.69 -34.02 -14.46
C PRO A 19 3.36 -32.71 -14.86
N LEU A 20 3.23 -31.68 -14.01
CA LEU A 20 3.77 -30.33 -14.25
C LEU A 20 5.19 -30.44 -14.81
N SER A 21 5.35 -30.06 -16.07
CA SER A 21 6.58 -30.29 -16.82
C SER A 21 7.73 -29.57 -16.12
N ARG A 22 8.57 -30.34 -15.41
CA ARG A 22 9.65 -29.78 -14.58
C ARG A 22 10.50 -28.86 -15.44
N LEU A 23 10.56 -27.58 -15.05
CA LEU A 23 11.38 -26.58 -15.72
C LEU A 23 12.82 -27.11 -15.81
N THR A 24 13.37 -27.15 -17.01
CA THR A 24 14.76 -27.60 -17.17
C THR A 24 15.70 -26.62 -16.48
N GLN A 25 16.88 -27.07 -16.04
CA GLN A 25 17.85 -26.18 -15.38
C GLN A 25 18.21 -24.98 -16.28
N SER A 26 18.22 -25.14 -17.60
CA SER A 26 18.37 -24.04 -18.57
C SER A 26 17.22 -23.02 -18.50
N MET A 27 15.97 -23.46 -18.36
CA MET A 27 14.82 -22.57 -18.17
C MET A 27 14.91 -21.83 -16.82
N ILE A 28 15.21 -22.55 -15.73
CA ILE A 28 15.37 -21.97 -14.39
C ILE A 28 16.46 -20.90 -14.39
N ASN A 29 17.64 -21.21 -14.96
CA ASN A 29 18.76 -20.27 -15.04
C ASN A 29 18.41 -19.01 -15.87
N ARG A 30 17.68 -19.16 -16.99
CA ARG A 30 17.21 -18.02 -17.80
C ARG A 30 16.20 -17.15 -17.05
N CYS A 31 15.22 -17.75 -16.38
CA CYS A 31 14.24 -17.00 -15.57
C CYS A 31 14.93 -16.23 -14.43
N HIS A 32 15.85 -16.89 -13.71
CA HIS A 32 16.63 -16.27 -12.65
C HIS A 32 17.46 -15.08 -13.17
N GLN A 33 18.18 -15.25 -14.28
CA GLN A 33 18.96 -14.16 -14.88
C GLN A 33 18.07 -12.99 -15.36
N SER A 34 16.89 -13.28 -15.90
CA SER A 34 15.91 -12.25 -16.30
C SER A 34 15.41 -11.43 -15.09
N ILE A 35 15.11 -12.10 -13.97
CA ILE A 35 14.70 -11.45 -12.72
C ILE A 35 15.83 -10.55 -12.20
N LEU A 36 17.07 -11.07 -12.12
CA LEU A 36 18.22 -10.29 -11.67
C LEU A 36 18.49 -9.07 -12.57
N ASN A 37 18.33 -9.19 -13.89
CA ASN A 37 18.48 -8.07 -14.81
C ASN A 37 17.42 -6.97 -14.57
N THR A 38 16.17 -7.38 -14.31
CA THR A 38 15.06 -6.46 -14.02
C THR A 38 15.33 -5.67 -12.73
N ILE A 39 15.65 -6.38 -11.64
CA ILE A 39 15.96 -5.78 -10.33
C ILE A 39 17.15 -4.83 -10.44
N LYS A 40 18.19 -5.21 -11.19
CA LYS A 40 19.35 -4.37 -11.45
C LYS A 40 18.95 -3.06 -12.13
N LEU A 41 18.17 -3.12 -13.21
CA LEU A 41 17.80 -1.95 -14.01
C LEU A 41 16.86 -1.00 -13.27
N GLU A 42 15.92 -1.51 -12.46
CA GLU A 42 15.14 -0.67 -11.54
C GLU A 42 16.04 0.00 -10.48
N THR A 43 17.03 -0.71 -9.92
CA THR A 43 17.97 -0.16 -8.94
C THR A 43 18.86 0.94 -9.54
N GLU A 44 19.34 0.76 -10.77
CA GLU A 44 20.12 1.77 -11.50
C GLU A 44 19.27 2.99 -11.84
N ALA A 45 18.02 2.81 -12.28
CA ALA A 45 17.11 3.90 -12.58
C ALA A 45 16.73 4.71 -11.32
N VAL A 46 16.50 4.07 -10.17
CA VAL A 46 16.28 4.76 -8.88
C VAL A 46 17.52 5.51 -8.43
N SER A 47 18.71 4.95 -8.69
CA SER A 47 19.99 5.63 -8.42
C SER A 47 20.18 6.87 -9.31
N HIS A 48 19.71 6.81 -10.58
CA HIS A 48 19.67 7.96 -11.47
C HIS A 48 18.70 9.03 -11.00
N LEU A 49 17.48 8.67 -10.59
CA LEU A 49 16.47 9.59 -10.04
C LEU A 49 17.00 10.35 -8.79
N HIS A 50 17.70 9.64 -7.90
CA HIS A 50 18.37 10.28 -6.76
C HIS A 50 19.48 11.26 -7.20
N HIS A 51 20.27 10.90 -8.22
CA HIS A 51 21.28 11.81 -8.76
C HIS A 51 20.66 13.05 -9.41
N GLN A 52 19.62 12.88 -10.23
CA GLN A 52 18.85 13.96 -10.86
C GLN A 52 18.39 14.98 -9.81
N TYR A 53 17.72 14.53 -8.74
CA TYR A 53 17.23 15.40 -7.67
C TYR A 53 18.30 15.89 -6.67
N THR A 54 19.57 15.55 -6.89
CA THR A 54 20.71 16.13 -6.14
C THR A 54 21.64 16.99 -6.99
N THR A 55 21.47 17.04 -8.32
CA THR A 55 22.38 17.79 -9.23
C THR A 55 21.70 18.62 -10.32
N ASP A 56 20.49 18.29 -10.79
CA ASP A 56 19.78 19.09 -11.80
C ASP A 56 18.92 20.18 -11.14
N SER A 57 19.38 21.43 -11.25
CA SER A 57 18.62 22.60 -10.75
C SER A 57 17.19 22.60 -11.28
N PHE A 58 16.99 22.34 -12.58
CA PHE A 58 15.65 22.37 -13.17
C PHE A 58 14.68 21.41 -12.46
N SER A 59 15.14 20.21 -12.11
CA SER A 59 14.33 19.23 -11.37
C SER A 59 14.07 19.69 -9.93
N ILE A 60 15.10 20.22 -9.25
CA ILE A 60 15.00 20.74 -7.87
C ILE A 60 14.06 21.96 -7.78
N ASP A 61 14.16 22.91 -8.72
CA ASP A 61 13.32 24.10 -8.80
C ASP A 61 11.84 23.73 -9.03
N ASN A 62 11.58 22.76 -9.93
CA ASN A 62 10.24 22.22 -10.15
C ASN A 62 9.69 21.43 -8.94
N LEU A 63 10.54 20.71 -8.21
CA LEU A 63 10.16 20.02 -6.98
C LEU A 63 9.72 21.02 -5.89
N ILE A 64 10.49 22.08 -5.69
CA ILE A 64 10.16 23.16 -4.74
C ILE A 64 8.84 23.83 -5.12
N HIS A 65 8.63 24.14 -6.41
CA HIS A 65 7.37 24.74 -6.87
C HIS A 65 6.18 23.77 -6.72
N SER A 66 6.38 22.48 -6.96
CA SER A 66 5.36 21.43 -6.77
C SER A 66 4.96 21.31 -5.29
N ILE A 67 5.93 21.18 -4.37
CA ILE A 67 5.66 21.09 -2.92
C ILE A 67 4.97 22.36 -2.42
N THR A 68 5.41 23.54 -2.89
CA THR A 68 4.78 24.83 -2.56
C THR A 68 3.31 24.87 -3.01
N THR A 69 3.02 24.42 -4.22
CA THR A 69 1.66 24.34 -4.78
C THR A 69 0.76 23.40 -3.98
N LEU A 70 1.27 22.22 -3.61
CA LEU A 70 0.54 21.25 -2.77
C LEU A 70 0.29 21.79 -1.35
N PHE A 71 1.28 22.47 -0.75
CA PHE A 71 1.16 23.09 0.58
C PHE A 71 0.16 24.26 0.59
N GLN A 72 0.18 25.13 -0.42
CA GLN A 72 -0.81 26.18 -0.60
C GLN A 72 -2.23 25.61 -0.81
N THR A 73 -2.35 24.51 -1.56
CA THR A 73 -3.62 23.80 -1.76
C THR A 73 -4.15 23.21 -0.47
N HIS A 74 -3.30 22.53 0.32
CA HIS A 74 -3.69 21.99 1.62
C HIS A 74 -4.11 23.09 2.62
N THR A 75 -3.31 24.16 2.74
CA THR A 75 -3.56 25.23 3.72
C THR A 75 -4.82 26.05 3.43
N ARG A 76 -5.25 26.15 2.16
CA ARG A 76 -6.54 26.76 1.77
C ARG A 76 -7.74 25.79 1.81
N GLY A 77 -7.58 24.60 2.38
CA GLY A 77 -8.62 23.58 2.52
C GLY A 77 -9.00 22.88 1.21
N GLY A 78 -8.15 22.93 0.20
CA GLY A 78 -8.35 22.30 -1.11
C GLY A 78 -7.98 20.83 -1.16
N LYS A 79 -8.42 20.17 -2.24
CA LYS A 79 -8.17 18.75 -2.52
C LYS A 79 -7.05 18.59 -3.56
N ILE A 80 -6.21 17.57 -3.38
CA ILE A 80 -5.26 17.12 -4.39
C ILE A 80 -5.99 16.14 -5.32
N ILE A 81 -6.38 16.60 -6.51
CA ILE A 81 -6.99 15.73 -7.53
C ILE A 81 -5.86 15.04 -8.29
N ILE A 82 -5.95 13.72 -8.50
CA ILE A 82 -4.92 12.95 -9.21
C ILE A 82 -5.55 12.20 -10.38
N THR A 83 -4.98 12.36 -11.57
CA THR A 83 -5.51 11.80 -12.82
C THR A 83 -4.46 11.08 -13.64
N GLY A 84 -4.91 10.14 -14.47
CA GLY A 84 -4.10 9.28 -15.32
C GLY A 84 -4.90 8.05 -15.76
N ILE A 85 -4.37 7.32 -16.75
CA ILE A 85 -5.03 6.14 -17.37
C ILE A 85 -4.25 4.85 -17.10
N GLY A 86 -4.96 3.71 -17.12
CA GLY A 86 -4.37 2.38 -17.11
C GLY A 86 -3.48 2.12 -15.89
N LYS A 87 -2.16 1.96 -16.11
CA LYS A 87 -1.17 1.77 -15.03
C LYS A 87 -1.02 3.04 -14.19
N SER A 88 -0.99 4.21 -14.83
CA SER A 88 -0.95 5.52 -14.14
C SER A 88 -2.22 5.78 -13.33
N HIS A 89 -3.39 5.26 -13.74
CA HIS A 89 -4.60 5.34 -12.90
C HIS A 89 -4.49 4.53 -11.61
N LYS A 90 -3.88 3.33 -11.68
CA LYS A 90 -3.63 2.51 -10.49
C LYS A 90 -2.62 3.16 -9.56
N LEU A 91 -1.62 3.86 -10.11
CA LEU A 91 -0.73 4.71 -9.33
C LEU A 91 -1.51 5.87 -8.68
N ALA A 92 -2.35 6.60 -9.42
CA ALA A 92 -3.18 7.67 -8.87
C ALA A 92 -4.01 7.19 -7.66
N SER A 93 -4.66 6.03 -7.78
CA SER A 93 -5.42 5.39 -6.69
C SER A 93 -4.56 5.16 -5.44
N LYS A 94 -3.31 4.69 -5.60
CA LYS A 94 -2.36 4.49 -4.50
C LYS A 94 -1.94 5.83 -3.88
N LEU A 95 -1.60 6.82 -4.70
CA LEU A 95 -1.18 8.15 -4.22
C LEU A 95 -2.31 8.84 -3.45
N VAL A 96 -3.56 8.77 -3.94
CA VAL A 96 -4.75 9.25 -3.23
C VAL A 96 -4.91 8.59 -1.86
N ALA A 97 -4.70 7.27 -1.75
CA ALA A 97 -4.69 6.59 -0.45
C ALA A 97 -3.53 7.07 0.46
N THR A 98 -2.38 7.38 -0.12
CA THR A 98 -1.18 7.84 0.62
C THR A 98 -1.36 9.27 1.17
N PHE A 99 -1.84 10.22 0.35
CA PHE A 99 -2.22 11.56 0.81
C PHE A 99 -3.27 11.51 1.94
N ASN A 100 -4.38 10.79 1.73
CA ASN A 100 -5.47 10.74 2.72
C ASN A 100 -5.06 10.06 4.04
N SER A 101 -4.18 9.06 4.00
CA SER A 101 -3.60 8.42 5.20
C SER A 101 -2.76 9.39 6.05
N LEU A 102 -2.15 10.39 5.41
CA LEU A 102 -1.37 11.47 6.02
C LEU A 102 -2.21 12.72 6.31
N SER A 103 -3.55 12.60 6.28
CA SER A 103 -4.53 13.68 6.51
C SER A 103 -4.54 14.82 5.47
N ILE A 104 -3.95 14.61 4.30
CA ILE A 104 -4.02 15.55 3.17
C ILE A 104 -5.17 15.10 2.27
N GLN A 105 -6.16 15.96 2.03
CA GLN A 105 -7.34 15.58 1.22
C GLN A 105 -6.94 15.32 -0.23
N ALA A 106 -7.24 14.14 -0.76
CA ALA A 106 -7.01 13.80 -2.16
C ALA A 106 -8.16 13.00 -2.77
N SER A 107 -8.34 13.10 -4.08
CA SER A 107 -9.31 12.29 -4.84
C SER A 107 -8.72 11.83 -6.17
N CYS A 108 -9.23 10.71 -6.69
CA CYS A 108 -8.88 10.21 -8.02
C CYS A 108 -9.89 10.76 -9.05
N LEU A 109 -9.42 11.09 -10.25
CA LEU A 109 -10.25 11.48 -11.38
C LEU A 109 -9.79 10.71 -12.62
N HIS A 110 -10.64 9.85 -13.19
CA HIS A 110 -10.34 9.21 -14.47
C HIS A 110 -10.60 10.24 -15.59
N PRO A 111 -9.65 10.51 -16.52
CA PRO A 111 -9.78 11.64 -17.43
C PRO A 111 -10.85 11.42 -18.51
N SER A 112 -11.23 10.18 -18.81
CA SER A 112 -12.38 9.88 -19.67
C SER A 112 -13.68 10.28 -18.99
N GLU A 113 -13.93 9.79 -17.77
CA GLU A 113 -15.14 10.15 -16.99
C GLU A 113 -15.23 11.65 -16.74
N ALA A 114 -14.09 12.33 -16.57
CA ALA A 114 -14.04 13.79 -16.42
C ALA A 114 -14.70 14.51 -17.61
N LEU A 115 -14.41 14.07 -18.84
CA LEU A 115 -15.02 14.59 -20.08
C LEU A 115 -16.50 14.22 -20.23
N HIS A 116 -17.00 13.26 -19.45
CA HIS A 116 -18.40 12.82 -19.44
C HIS A 116 -19.21 13.29 -18.21
N GLY A 117 -18.59 14.03 -17.27
CA GLY A 117 -19.28 14.70 -16.17
C GLY A 117 -18.45 14.91 -14.90
N ASP A 118 -17.45 14.06 -14.63
CA ASP A 118 -16.72 14.04 -13.36
C ASP A 118 -15.78 15.25 -13.15
N LEU A 119 -15.67 16.16 -14.13
CA LEU A 119 -15.05 17.49 -13.94
C LEU A 119 -15.64 18.24 -12.73
N GLY A 120 -16.92 18.01 -12.38
CA GLY A 120 -17.56 18.59 -11.19
C GLY A 120 -16.95 18.18 -9.84
N ILE A 121 -16.01 17.23 -9.80
CA ILE A 121 -15.22 16.88 -8.60
C ILE A 121 -14.18 17.96 -8.27
N ILE A 122 -13.75 18.73 -9.28
CA ILE A 122 -12.75 19.79 -9.17
C ILE A 122 -13.41 21.10 -8.68
N ASN A 123 -12.82 21.71 -7.66
CA ASN A 123 -13.08 23.11 -7.29
C ASN A 123 -11.89 23.97 -7.73
N ASP A 124 -12.00 24.60 -8.90
CA ASP A 124 -10.92 25.34 -9.58
C ASP A 124 -10.18 26.38 -8.72
N ASN A 125 -10.86 26.96 -7.72
CA ASN A 125 -10.29 28.02 -6.88
C ASN A 125 -9.56 27.48 -5.64
N HIS A 126 -9.78 26.21 -5.27
CA HIS A 126 -9.26 25.61 -4.04
C HIS A 126 -8.36 24.40 -4.29
N ASP A 127 -8.69 23.55 -5.27
CA ASP A 127 -7.96 22.31 -5.54
C ASP A 127 -6.65 22.52 -6.32
N CYS A 128 -5.90 21.44 -6.54
CA CYS A 128 -4.88 21.35 -7.58
C CYS A 128 -4.99 20.00 -8.30
N LEU A 129 -4.44 19.90 -9.51
CA LEU A 129 -4.41 18.67 -10.29
C LEU A 129 -3.00 18.10 -10.41
N ILE A 130 -2.84 16.80 -10.18
CA ILE A 130 -1.64 16.04 -10.54
C ILE A 130 -1.98 15.14 -11.73
N MET A 131 -1.34 15.37 -12.87
CA MET A 131 -1.43 14.51 -14.06
C MET A 131 -0.29 13.47 -14.05
N LEU A 132 -0.62 12.18 -14.18
CA LEU A 132 0.35 11.08 -14.20
C LEU A 132 0.45 10.45 -15.59
N THR A 133 1.60 10.57 -16.26
CA THR A 133 1.85 9.91 -17.56
C THR A 133 3.34 9.76 -17.89
N ALA A 134 3.79 8.52 -18.11
CA ALA A 134 5.20 8.24 -18.41
C ALA A 134 5.69 8.95 -19.70
N SER A 135 4.90 8.93 -20.78
CA SER A 135 5.28 9.52 -22.06
C SER A 135 5.05 11.02 -22.15
N GLY A 136 4.14 11.57 -21.34
CA GLY A 136 3.68 12.96 -21.42
C GLY A 136 2.84 13.28 -22.67
N ASN A 137 2.48 12.25 -23.45
CA ASN A 137 1.76 12.37 -24.72
C ASN A 137 0.41 11.62 -24.71
N THR A 138 -0.15 11.34 -23.53
CA THR A 138 -1.44 10.62 -23.36
C THR A 138 -2.61 11.43 -23.92
N PRO A 139 -3.31 10.96 -24.97
CA PRO A 139 -4.34 11.75 -25.66
C PRO A 139 -5.46 12.26 -24.75
N GLU A 140 -5.90 11.46 -23.79
CA GLU A 140 -7.02 11.77 -22.90
C GLU A 140 -6.66 12.85 -21.88
N LEU A 141 -5.38 12.93 -21.46
CA LEU A 141 -4.87 14.02 -20.62
C LEU A 141 -4.68 15.32 -21.42
N ILE A 142 -4.24 15.20 -22.68
CA ILE A 142 -4.16 16.34 -23.61
C ILE A 142 -5.55 16.90 -23.90
N ASN A 143 -6.53 16.03 -24.15
CA ASN A 143 -7.92 16.39 -24.41
C ASN A 143 -8.63 16.95 -23.17
N LEU A 144 -8.17 16.62 -21.95
CA LEU A 144 -8.70 17.20 -20.71
C LEU A 144 -8.25 18.67 -20.48
N LEU A 145 -7.02 19.04 -20.87
CA LEU A 145 -6.47 20.38 -20.60
C LEU A 145 -7.34 21.57 -21.01
N PRO A 146 -8.03 21.58 -22.18
CA PRO A 146 -8.91 22.69 -22.58
C PRO A 146 -10.12 22.90 -21.67
N HIS A 147 -10.58 21.86 -20.97
CA HIS A 147 -11.78 21.90 -20.13
C HIS A 147 -11.50 22.25 -18.66
N LEU A 148 -10.22 22.27 -18.26
CA LEU A 148 -9.80 22.70 -16.92
C LEU A 148 -9.69 24.23 -16.86
N SER A 149 -10.02 24.84 -15.73
CA SER A 149 -9.85 26.28 -15.51
C SER A 149 -8.39 26.72 -15.60
N CYS A 150 -8.14 27.93 -16.11
CA CYS A 150 -6.81 28.54 -16.12
C CYS A 150 -6.28 28.87 -14.71
N ASN A 151 -7.15 28.89 -13.69
CA ASN A 151 -6.76 29.14 -12.30
C ASN A 151 -6.36 27.86 -11.54
N LEU A 152 -6.71 26.68 -12.06
CA LEU A 152 -6.37 25.40 -11.45
C LEU A 152 -4.88 25.11 -11.69
N PRO A 153 -4.03 25.04 -10.65
CA PRO A 153 -2.62 24.71 -10.84
C PRO A 153 -2.46 23.22 -11.15
N ILE A 154 -1.66 22.91 -12.17
CA ILE A 154 -1.46 21.55 -12.69
C ILE A 154 0.00 21.13 -12.53
N ILE A 155 0.23 20.09 -11.76
CA ILE A 155 1.53 19.43 -11.59
C ILE A 155 1.56 18.24 -12.55
N LEU A 156 2.51 18.19 -13.48
CA LEU A 156 2.72 17.04 -14.34
C LEU A 156 3.80 16.12 -13.74
N LEU A 157 3.48 14.85 -13.55
CA LEU A 157 4.44 13.80 -13.22
C LEU A 157 4.65 12.91 -14.45
N THR A 158 5.89 12.85 -14.93
CA THR A 158 6.22 12.21 -16.21
C THR A 158 7.68 11.78 -16.29
N CYS A 159 8.00 10.86 -17.21
CA CYS A 159 9.37 10.44 -17.53
C CYS A 159 9.95 11.16 -18.77
N ASN A 160 9.23 12.16 -19.33
CA ASN A 160 9.65 12.87 -20.54
C ASN A 160 9.69 14.40 -20.33
N LYS A 161 10.89 14.98 -20.36
CA LYS A 161 11.10 16.44 -20.21
C LYS A 161 10.54 17.28 -21.36
N PHE A 162 10.34 16.70 -22.55
CA PHE A 162 10.03 17.41 -23.79
C PHE A 162 8.77 16.89 -24.50
N SER A 163 7.76 16.48 -23.72
CA SER A 163 6.47 16.02 -24.23
C SER A 163 5.50 17.17 -24.56
N ASN A 164 4.37 16.84 -25.21
CA ASN A 164 3.27 17.79 -25.47
C ASN A 164 2.69 18.38 -24.18
N LEU A 165 2.61 17.60 -23.09
CA LEU A 165 2.17 18.10 -21.80
C LEU A 165 3.30 18.87 -21.08
N SER A 166 4.54 18.37 -21.10
CA SER A 166 5.69 18.99 -20.42
C SER A 166 6.08 20.35 -20.99
N THR A 167 5.71 20.63 -22.24
CA THR A 167 5.92 21.92 -22.93
C THR A 167 4.66 22.80 -22.96
N SER A 168 3.56 22.37 -22.34
CA SER A 168 2.30 23.12 -22.32
C SER A 168 2.31 24.19 -21.23
N ASN A 169 2.01 25.44 -21.62
CA ASN A 169 1.83 26.59 -20.72
C ASN A 169 0.68 26.42 -19.69
N ARG A 170 -0.07 25.30 -19.73
CA ARG A 170 -1.07 24.94 -18.72
C ARG A 170 -0.50 24.16 -17.54
N ILE A 171 0.72 23.63 -17.65
CA ILE A 171 1.41 22.95 -16.55
C ILE A 171 2.16 23.98 -15.70
N SER A 172 1.91 23.97 -14.40
CA SER A 172 2.53 24.86 -13.41
C SER A 172 3.92 24.36 -13.00
N SER A 173 4.08 23.04 -12.81
CA SER A 173 5.37 22.42 -12.45
C SER A 173 5.52 20.99 -12.95
N LEU A 174 6.77 20.54 -13.09
CA LEU A 174 7.15 19.25 -13.65
C LEU A 174 7.88 18.35 -12.63
N LEU A 175 7.17 17.36 -12.07
CA LEU A 175 7.77 16.24 -11.35
C LEU A 175 8.35 15.24 -12.37
N LEU A 176 9.52 15.57 -12.91
CA LEU A 176 10.24 14.75 -13.87
C LEU A 176 10.88 13.54 -13.17
N ALA A 177 10.36 12.35 -13.43
CA ALA A 177 10.99 11.08 -13.08
C ALA A 177 11.81 10.57 -14.28
N ASP A 178 12.95 11.22 -14.58
CA ASP A 178 13.65 11.04 -15.86
C ASP A 178 14.10 9.58 -16.05
N LEU A 179 13.85 9.04 -17.26
CA LEU A 179 14.15 7.65 -17.58
C LEU A 179 15.24 7.61 -18.67
N PRO A 180 16.50 7.30 -18.33
CA PRO A 180 17.57 7.21 -19.31
C PRO A 180 17.23 6.25 -20.45
N ASN A 181 17.63 6.59 -21.68
CA ASN A 181 17.37 5.75 -22.87
C ASN A 181 17.93 4.30 -22.72
N SER A 182 18.97 4.11 -21.93
CA SER A 182 19.54 2.80 -21.55
C SER A 182 18.63 1.94 -20.67
N HIS A 183 17.64 2.55 -20.03
CA HIS A 183 16.71 1.96 -19.07
C HIS A 183 15.25 2.00 -19.58
N ASN A 184 15.04 2.36 -20.86
CA ASN A 184 13.75 2.25 -21.53
C ASN A 184 13.26 0.78 -21.48
N GLU A 185 12.01 0.61 -21.08
CA GLU A 185 11.37 -0.69 -20.78
C GLU A 185 11.37 -1.64 -21.99
N GLU A 186 11.26 -1.10 -23.20
CA GLU A 186 11.38 -1.85 -24.45
C GLU A 186 12.72 -2.60 -24.57
N MET A 187 13.82 -2.00 -24.07
CA MET A 187 15.17 -2.57 -24.13
C MET A 187 15.38 -3.74 -23.16
N ILE A 188 14.54 -3.88 -22.13
CA ILE A 188 14.76 -4.83 -21.02
C ILE A 188 14.24 -6.22 -21.36
N HIS A 189 13.03 -6.29 -21.93
CA HIS A 189 12.34 -7.55 -22.26
C HIS A 189 11.81 -7.60 -23.70
N GLY A 190 12.07 -6.58 -24.54
CA GLY A 190 11.46 -6.46 -25.86
C GLY A 190 9.99 -6.05 -25.81
N LEU A 191 9.54 -5.43 -24.71
CA LEU A 191 8.13 -5.13 -24.44
C LEU A 191 7.98 -3.71 -23.83
N PRO A 192 7.11 -2.83 -24.37
CA PRO A 192 6.81 -1.51 -23.81
C PRO A 192 5.87 -1.63 -22.59
N ALA A 193 6.29 -2.40 -21.57
CA ALA A 193 5.48 -2.72 -20.39
C ALA A 193 5.83 -1.78 -19.22
N PRO A 194 4.90 -0.89 -18.78
CA PRO A 194 5.16 0.03 -17.68
C PRO A 194 5.54 -0.71 -16.40
N THR A 195 6.81 -0.53 -16.02
CA THR A 195 7.55 -1.20 -14.96
C THR A 195 8.46 -0.16 -14.32
N VAL A 196 9.67 0.07 -14.86
CA VAL A 196 10.65 1.05 -14.36
C VAL A 196 10.04 2.44 -14.26
N SER A 197 9.32 2.90 -15.28
CA SER A 197 8.62 4.19 -15.29
C SER A 197 7.61 4.32 -14.14
N THR A 198 6.92 3.23 -13.80
CA THR A 198 5.96 3.20 -12.69
C THR A 198 6.64 3.18 -11.33
N THR A 199 7.78 2.49 -11.21
CA THR A 199 8.62 2.48 -9.99
C THR A 199 9.20 3.87 -9.72
N LEU A 200 9.80 4.54 -10.71
CA LEU A 200 10.30 5.91 -10.55
C LEU A 200 9.18 6.89 -10.21
N SER A 201 8.05 6.80 -10.91
CA SER A 201 6.89 7.66 -10.67
C SER A 201 6.33 7.50 -9.26
N LEU A 202 6.28 6.27 -8.74
CA LEU A 202 5.85 5.96 -7.39
C LEU A 202 6.82 6.51 -6.34
N ILE A 203 8.12 6.27 -6.50
CA ILE A 203 9.15 6.71 -5.55
C ILE A 203 9.19 8.23 -5.46
N LEU A 204 9.20 8.93 -6.60
CA LEU A 204 9.17 10.40 -6.64
C LEU A 204 7.92 10.96 -5.94
N ALA A 205 6.74 10.41 -6.26
CA ALA A 205 5.49 10.88 -5.66
C ALA A 205 5.41 10.59 -4.15
N ASP A 206 5.83 9.41 -3.69
CA ASP A 206 5.85 9.08 -2.27
C ASP A 206 6.83 9.97 -1.49
N SER A 207 8.02 10.26 -2.05
CA SER A 207 8.95 11.22 -1.44
C SER A 207 8.38 12.63 -1.34
N VAL A 208 7.69 13.12 -2.38
CA VAL A 208 6.97 14.41 -2.36
C VAL A 208 5.87 14.43 -1.29
N ILE A 209 5.05 13.38 -1.22
CA ILE A 209 3.94 13.27 -0.27
C ILE A 209 4.43 13.22 1.18
N LEU A 210 5.50 12.46 1.45
CA LEU A 210 6.11 12.38 2.78
C LEU A 210 6.72 13.73 3.18
N SER A 211 7.53 14.35 2.31
CA SER A 211 8.12 15.67 2.56
C SER A 211 7.06 16.75 2.83
N LEU A 212 5.97 16.75 2.06
CA LEU A 212 4.83 17.63 2.28
C LEU A 212 4.15 17.37 3.64
N SER A 213 4.00 16.12 4.06
CA SER A 213 3.49 15.79 5.39
C SER A 213 4.43 16.24 6.52
N GLU A 214 5.74 16.33 6.28
CA GLU A 214 6.69 16.90 7.24
C GLU A 214 6.61 18.42 7.31
N LEU A 215 6.38 19.07 6.17
CA LEU A 215 6.20 20.52 6.06
C LEU A 215 4.89 21.00 6.72
N ILE A 216 3.82 20.22 6.60
CA ILE A 216 2.51 20.51 7.20
C ILE A 216 2.54 20.34 8.73
N GLU A 217 3.16 19.27 9.24
CA GLU A 217 3.36 19.08 10.68
C GLU A 217 4.78 18.61 10.98
N GLN A 218 5.58 19.53 11.48
CA GLN A 218 6.99 19.33 11.82
C GLN A 218 7.15 18.50 13.11
N ASP A 219 6.16 18.51 14.00
CA ASP A 219 6.18 17.72 15.23
C ASP A 219 5.84 16.25 14.96
N LEU A 220 6.83 15.37 15.18
CA LEU A 220 6.68 13.93 14.96
C LEU A 220 5.58 13.27 15.81
N VAL A 221 5.33 13.76 17.03
CA VAL A 221 4.30 13.21 17.94
C VAL A 221 2.92 13.60 17.45
N LYS A 222 2.72 14.86 17.04
CA LYS A 222 1.47 15.31 16.42
C LYS A 222 1.23 14.62 15.08
N ARG A 223 2.24 14.47 14.22
CA ARG A 223 2.13 13.76 12.94
C ARG A 223 1.75 12.30 13.12
N LYS A 224 2.37 11.59 14.08
CA LYS A 224 1.97 10.25 14.53
C LYS A 224 0.50 10.20 14.97
N LYS A 225 0.05 11.18 15.76
CA LYS A 225 -1.35 11.27 16.23
C LYS A 225 -2.34 11.51 15.08
N LEU A 226 -2.03 12.42 14.16
CA LEU A 226 -2.84 12.68 12.96
C LEU A 226 -2.97 11.41 12.09
N PHE A 227 -1.87 10.66 11.92
CA PHE A 227 -1.89 9.37 11.24
C PHE A 227 -2.75 8.34 12.02
N GLY A 228 -2.61 8.25 13.34
CA GLY A 228 -3.41 7.36 14.20
C GLY A 228 -4.93 7.58 14.06
N LEU A 229 -5.36 8.84 13.97
CA LEU A 229 -6.76 9.23 13.74
C LEU A 229 -7.31 8.79 12.37
N LYS A 230 -6.45 8.53 11.36
CA LYS A 230 -6.86 8.03 10.03
C LYS A 230 -6.89 6.50 9.92
N HIS A 231 -6.41 5.77 10.93
CA HIS A 231 -6.30 4.30 10.90
C HIS A 231 -7.02 3.60 12.07
N PRO A 232 -8.31 3.91 12.37
CA PRO A 232 -8.99 3.44 13.58
C PRO A 232 -9.15 1.92 13.68
N GLY A 233 -9.20 1.20 12.56
CA GLY A 233 -9.29 -0.27 12.51
C GLY A 233 -7.96 -0.99 12.31
N GLY A 234 -6.83 -0.28 12.25
CA GLY A 234 -5.51 -0.85 11.96
C GLY A 234 -4.64 -1.00 13.20
N SER A 235 -3.83 -2.06 13.26
CA SER A 235 -2.82 -2.26 14.31
C SER A 235 -1.85 -1.08 14.47
N ILE A 236 -1.52 -0.42 13.35
CA ILE A 236 -0.65 0.78 13.30
C ILE A 236 -1.32 1.95 14.03
N GLY A 237 -2.61 2.20 13.78
CA GLY A 237 -3.36 3.28 14.44
C GLY A 237 -3.58 3.01 15.93
N ALA A 238 -3.88 1.75 16.29
CA ALA A 238 -4.02 1.33 17.68
C ALA A 238 -2.74 1.60 18.50
N TYR A 239 -1.56 1.29 17.96
CA TYR A 239 -0.28 1.55 18.63
C TYR A 239 -0.02 3.04 18.86
N LEU A 240 -0.22 3.88 17.83
CA LEU A 240 0.05 5.32 17.90
C LEU A 240 -0.94 6.09 18.81
N ASN A 241 -2.17 5.58 18.95
CA ASN A 241 -3.16 6.13 19.88
C ASN A 241 -2.84 5.76 21.36
N LEU A 242 -2.15 4.65 21.61
CA LEU A 242 -1.71 4.25 22.96
C LEU A 242 -0.45 5.02 23.41
N ASP A 243 0.52 5.18 22.52
CA ASP A 243 1.82 5.85 22.77
C ASP A 243 1.70 7.34 23.17
N THR A 244 0.52 7.95 22.92
CA THR A 244 0.21 9.34 23.31
C THR A 244 -0.71 9.48 24.53
N GLY A 245 -1.18 8.37 25.12
CA GLY A 245 -2.06 8.38 26.30
C GLY A 245 -1.33 8.25 27.65
N SER A 246 -0.04 7.91 27.65
CA SER A 246 0.70 7.43 28.82
C SER A 246 1.61 8.45 29.50
N SER A 247 1.76 9.67 28.95
CA SER A 247 2.76 10.66 29.39
C SER A 247 2.18 11.90 30.10
N LEU A 248 0.88 11.94 30.41
CA LEU A 248 0.20 13.13 30.97
C LEU A 248 -0.76 12.84 32.14
N THR A 249 -0.35 12.02 33.11
CA THR A 249 -0.76 12.14 34.52
C THR A 249 0.22 11.37 35.40
N SER A 250 1.06 12.08 36.16
CA SER A 250 1.87 11.49 37.22
C SER A 250 1.89 12.42 38.44
N ASP A 251 0.77 12.44 39.16
CA ASP A 251 0.76 12.84 40.57
C ASP A 251 0.18 11.66 41.38
N GLY A 252 0.79 11.36 42.52
CA GLY A 252 0.96 9.97 42.95
C GLY A 252 -0.09 9.41 43.92
N SER A 253 -0.61 8.22 43.62
CA SER A 253 -1.13 7.26 44.64
C SER A 253 -1.10 5.84 44.06
N THR A 254 -0.29 4.95 44.64
CA THR A 254 -0.20 3.54 44.21
C THR A 254 -0.94 2.60 45.17
N THR A 255 -1.20 1.37 44.71
CA THR A 255 -1.67 0.18 45.47
C THR A 255 -3.16 0.10 45.84
N SER A 256 -3.82 -1.08 45.85
CA SER A 256 -3.53 -2.35 45.15
C SER A 256 -4.75 -3.30 45.12
N LEU A 257 -4.95 -3.98 43.98
CA LEU A 257 -5.49 -5.34 43.78
C LEU A 257 -6.77 -5.88 44.49
N LEU A 258 -7.64 -6.43 43.63
CA LEU A 258 -8.25 -7.79 43.67
C LEU A 258 -9.66 -8.08 44.25
N SER A 259 -10.37 -8.84 43.39
CA SER A 259 -11.34 -9.92 43.66
C SER A 259 -12.77 -9.60 44.08
N LEU A 260 -13.70 -10.33 43.48
CA LEU A 260 -15.10 -10.43 43.89
C LEU A 260 -15.24 -11.38 45.09
N LYS A 261 -16.14 -11.06 46.03
CA LYS A 261 -17.16 -12.00 46.54
C LYS A 261 -18.31 -11.25 47.21
N ASN A 262 -19.35 -12.00 47.56
CA ASN A 262 -20.69 -11.49 47.85
C ASN A 262 -20.87 -10.92 49.28
N ASP A 263 -22.07 -10.32 49.43
CA ASP A 263 -22.96 -10.36 50.59
C ASP A 263 -22.93 -9.24 51.66
N GLN A 264 -24.07 -8.53 51.65
CA GLN A 264 -24.94 -8.21 52.81
C GLN A 264 -24.41 -7.30 53.95
N GLN A 265 -25.09 -6.15 54.03
CA GLN A 265 -25.61 -5.52 55.26
C GLN A 265 -24.69 -4.76 56.25
N GLN A 266 -25.05 -3.48 56.37
CA GLN A 266 -25.34 -2.74 57.61
C GLN A 266 -24.23 -2.36 58.62
N THR A 267 -24.32 -1.08 59.05
CA THR A 267 -24.00 -0.55 60.40
C THR A 267 -22.53 -0.56 60.87
N THR A 268 -22.02 0.38 61.69
CA THR A 268 -22.46 1.71 62.18
C THR A 268 -21.23 2.49 62.72
N SER A 269 -21.40 3.77 63.08
CA SER A 269 -20.72 4.46 64.22
C SER A 269 -19.18 4.40 64.32
N SER A 270 -18.45 5.47 63.97
CA SER A 270 -18.03 6.56 64.88
C SER A 270 -16.64 6.30 65.54
N THR A 271 -15.92 7.22 66.22
CA THR A 271 -16.10 8.64 66.59
C THR A 271 -14.73 9.28 66.90
N ARG A 272 -14.53 10.60 66.63
CA ARG A 272 -13.58 11.52 67.36
C ARG A 272 -12.06 11.14 67.27
N SER A 273 -11.06 11.93 67.71
CA SER A 273 -10.87 13.34 68.12
C SER A 273 -9.33 13.61 68.19
N SER A 274 -8.71 14.60 67.53
CA SER A 274 -8.62 16.06 67.84
C SER A 274 -7.24 16.51 68.38
N LYS A 275 -6.78 17.71 67.98
CA LYS A 275 -5.73 18.57 68.62
C LYS A 275 -4.27 18.03 68.60
N ALA A 276 -3.22 18.87 68.72
CA ALA A 276 -2.99 20.29 68.39
C ALA A 276 -1.49 20.66 68.61
N SER A 277 -1.05 21.84 68.12
CA SER A 277 0.18 22.60 68.54
C SER A 277 1.56 21.96 68.25
N SER A 278 2.67 22.71 68.10
CA SER A 278 2.88 24.17 67.89
C SER A 278 4.34 24.55 67.53
N ALA A 279 4.48 25.56 66.66
CA ALA A 279 5.48 26.66 66.67
C ALA A 279 7.01 26.40 66.49
N GLY A 280 7.71 27.38 65.89
CA GLY A 280 9.18 27.39 65.75
C GLY A 280 9.64 28.16 64.50
N THR A 281 10.74 28.93 64.59
CA THR A 281 10.82 30.30 64.03
C THR A 281 12.24 30.67 63.55
N THR A 282 12.36 31.58 62.55
CA THR A 282 13.61 32.25 62.08
C THR A 282 14.71 31.33 61.47
N SER A 283 15.72 31.79 60.72
CA SER A 283 16.10 33.11 60.14
C SER A 283 17.00 32.92 58.91
N SER A 284 17.24 33.99 58.14
CA SER A 284 18.19 34.05 57.02
C SER A 284 19.57 34.58 57.43
N SER A 285 20.65 34.02 56.89
CA SER A 285 21.90 34.76 56.58
C SER A 285 22.70 34.06 55.48
N ALA A 286 23.66 34.76 54.88
CA ALA A 286 24.43 34.32 53.72
C ALA A 286 25.86 33.88 54.07
N ASN A 287 26.59 33.34 53.09
CA ASN A 287 28.05 33.47 53.06
C ASN A 287 28.61 33.50 51.63
N THR A 288 29.66 34.31 51.45
CA THR A 288 30.36 34.62 50.18
C THR A 288 31.48 33.57 49.95
N THR A 289 32.19 33.39 48.81
CA THR A 289 33.15 34.35 48.19
C THR A 289 33.80 33.76 46.92
N THR A 290 34.13 34.62 45.93
CA THR A 290 35.12 34.46 44.80
C THR A 290 34.85 33.35 43.74
N ILE A 291 34.90 33.55 42.39
CA ILE A 291 35.70 34.40 41.45
C ILE A 291 37.13 33.85 41.28
N THR A 292 37.75 33.64 40.10
CA THR A 292 37.73 34.29 38.74
C THR A 292 37.88 33.20 37.64
N SER A 293 37.21 33.22 36.47
CA SER A 293 37.65 33.72 35.12
C SER A 293 39.03 33.24 34.61
N VAL A 294 39.35 33.02 33.32
CA VAL A 294 38.77 33.31 31.96
C VAL A 294 39.19 32.15 30.98
N ALA A 295 38.97 32.04 29.64
CA ALA A 295 38.37 32.82 28.52
C ALA A 295 38.06 31.88 27.29
N SER A 296 37.76 32.46 26.12
CA SER A 296 37.75 31.89 24.73
C SER A 296 38.47 32.91 23.79
N PRO A 297 38.50 32.88 22.42
CA PRO A 297 37.80 32.02 21.44
C PRO A 297 38.53 31.67 20.10
N SER A 298 37.80 31.00 19.18
CA SER A 298 37.72 31.24 17.71
C SER A 298 38.67 30.59 16.66
N SER A 299 38.05 30.36 15.49
CA SER A 299 38.55 30.40 14.08
C SER A 299 38.73 29.09 13.28
N ASP A 300 38.29 29.14 12.01
CA ASP A 300 38.28 28.06 11.02
C ASP A 300 39.56 27.98 10.17
N THR A 301 39.83 26.82 9.55
CA THR A 301 40.48 26.78 8.22
C THR A 301 40.25 25.43 7.50
N LYS A 302 40.42 25.41 6.17
CA LYS A 302 40.24 24.23 5.28
C LYS A 302 41.58 23.53 5.02
N THR A 303 41.59 22.20 4.83
CA THR A 303 41.80 21.51 3.53
C THR A 303 42.13 20.00 3.67
N ASN A 304 41.61 19.21 2.73
CA ASN A 304 42.09 17.92 2.18
C ASN A 304 43.22 17.14 2.87
N HIS A 305 43.00 15.84 3.11
CA HIS A 305 43.73 14.76 2.41
C HIS A 305 42.96 13.43 2.53
N ALA A 306 43.17 12.51 1.59
CA ALA A 306 42.57 11.16 1.57
C ALA A 306 43.63 10.06 1.73
N LEU A 307 43.21 8.85 2.13
CA LEU A 307 43.71 7.51 1.73
C LEU A 307 42.90 6.40 2.49
N PRO A 308 42.99 5.09 2.14
CA PRO A 308 41.85 4.16 2.26
C PRO A 308 41.89 3.21 3.47
N ILE A 309 40.78 2.48 3.67
CA ILE A 309 40.70 1.28 4.51
C ILE A 309 40.92 0.02 3.65
N THR A 310 41.82 -0.85 4.10
CA THR A 310 42.33 -2.03 3.37
C THR A 310 41.38 -3.22 3.43
N ILE A 311 41.28 -3.97 2.32
CA ILE A 311 40.62 -5.28 2.27
C ILE A 311 41.58 -6.37 2.78
N SER A 312 41.23 -7.06 3.86
CA SER A 312 42.00 -8.20 4.38
C SER A 312 41.48 -9.53 3.82
N LYS A 313 42.32 -10.24 3.06
CA LYS A 313 42.08 -11.62 2.60
C LYS A 313 43.18 -12.57 3.09
N THR A 314 42.85 -13.40 4.08
CA THR A 314 43.52 -14.65 4.49
C THR A 314 42.48 -15.45 5.30
N SER A 315 42.49 -16.78 5.33
CA SER A 315 43.34 -17.79 4.68
C SER A 315 42.52 -19.01 4.22
N SER A 316 43.12 -19.87 3.39
CA SER A 316 42.54 -21.13 2.92
C SER A 316 42.95 -22.32 3.79
N ILE A 317 42.08 -23.34 3.91
CA ILE A 317 42.45 -24.75 4.14
C ILE A 317 41.31 -25.66 3.65
N SER A 318 41.66 -26.86 3.19
CA SER A 318 40.77 -27.94 2.72
C SER A 318 40.44 -28.92 3.88
N SER A 319 39.71 -30.03 3.76
CA SER A 319 39.19 -30.78 2.60
C SER A 319 37.94 -31.60 2.98
N ASP A 320 37.35 -32.25 1.97
CA ASP A 320 36.57 -33.50 2.00
C ASP A 320 35.38 -33.71 2.97
N GLY A 321 34.28 -34.21 2.40
CA GLY A 321 33.71 -35.46 2.92
C GLY A 321 32.20 -35.50 3.19
N GLN A 322 31.52 -36.30 2.36
CA GLN A 322 30.22 -36.92 2.59
C GLN A 322 28.98 -36.00 2.68
N GLY A 323 27.90 -36.43 2.01
CA GLY A 323 26.57 -35.86 2.15
C GLY A 323 25.67 -36.77 2.99
N LEU A 324 24.53 -36.25 3.44
CA LEU A 324 23.50 -36.99 4.17
C LEU A 324 22.12 -36.58 3.66
N GLU A 325 21.35 -37.56 3.19
CA GLU A 325 19.90 -37.44 3.07
C GLU A 325 19.27 -37.51 4.47
N ILE A 326 18.16 -36.81 4.70
CA ILE A 326 17.31 -37.01 5.88
C ILE A 326 15.87 -37.21 5.43
N TYR A 327 15.34 -38.40 5.72
CA TYR A 327 13.94 -38.77 5.51
C TYR A 327 13.03 -38.06 6.54
N ALA A 328 11.81 -37.73 6.13
CA ALA A 328 10.76 -37.25 7.03
C ALA A 328 9.45 -38.01 6.77
N THR A 329 9.03 -38.84 7.74
CA THR A 329 7.76 -39.58 7.77
C THR A 329 7.21 -39.58 9.22
N PRO A 330 5.90 -39.80 9.47
CA PRO A 330 5.14 -38.83 10.27
C PRO A 330 4.41 -39.39 11.50
N SER A 331 3.80 -38.48 12.29
CA SER A 331 2.89 -38.81 13.40
C SER A 331 1.67 -37.89 13.46
N HIS A 332 0.47 -38.48 13.57
CA HIS A 332 -0.75 -37.79 14.04
C HIS A 332 -0.75 -37.75 15.58
N HIS A 333 -1.28 -36.69 16.22
CA HIS A 333 -2.60 -36.72 16.90
C HIS A 333 -2.93 -35.35 17.58
N TYR A 334 -3.86 -35.33 18.55
CA TYR A 334 -4.83 -34.25 18.75
C TYR A 334 -4.98 -33.84 20.23
N CYS A 335 -5.43 -32.59 20.46
CA CYS A 335 -6.08 -32.07 21.69
C CYS A 335 -5.26 -31.77 23.00
N ASN A 336 -5.24 -30.46 23.35
CA ASN A 336 -5.90 -29.86 24.54
C ASN A 336 -5.08 -29.31 25.74
N ASN A 337 -5.25 -28.00 25.95
CA ASN A 337 -5.25 -27.16 27.18
C ASN A 337 -4.03 -26.88 28.11
N ASN A 338 -3.95 -25.59 28.48
CA ASN A 338 -3.45 -24.93 29.71
C ASN A 338 -1.94 -24.87 30.09
N ASN A 339 -1.50 -23.61 30.22
CA ASN A 339 -0.61 -23.02 31.25
C ASN A 339 0.76 -23.68 31.58
N ASN A 340 1.86 -23.08 31.09
CA ASN A 340 2.59 -22.05 31.87
C ASN A 340 3.82 -21.44 31.16
N THR A 341 4.28 -20.31 31.73
CA THR A 341 5.57 -19.60 31.61
C THR A 341 6.81 -20.54 31.62
N THR A 342 7.99 -20.27 31.02
CA THR A 342 8.67 -19.00 30.62
C THR A 342 9.75 -19.25 29.52
N THR A 343 10.37 -18.16 29.02
CA THR A 343 11.76 -18.08 28.46
C THR A 343 12.02 -18.41 26.96
N THR A 344 11.91 -17.36 26.13
CA THR A 344 12.91 -16.88 25.13
C THR A 344 13.33 -17.73 23.91
N THR A 345 13.49 -17.02 22.77
CA THR A 345 14.27 -17.31 21.53
C THR A 345 13.50 -17.84 20.30
N THR A 346 13.34 -16.94 19.31
CA THR A 346 13.55 -17.07 17.84
C THR A 346 13.71 -18.51 17.26
N THR A 347 13.08 -18.92 16.13
CA THR A 347 13.12 -18.26 14.79
C THR A 347 12.14 -18.89 13.76
N THR A 348 11.62 -18.08 12.83
CA THR A 348 10.99 -18.38 11.50
C THR A 348 9.95 -19.50 11.29
N THR A 349 8.84 -19.12 10.65
CA THR A 349 7.78 -19.98 10.09
C THR A 349 7.92 -20.20 8.57
N THR A 350 7.38 -21.31 8.06
CA THR A 350 7.07 -21.53 6.63
C THR A 350 5.59 -21.27 6.35
N THR A 351 5.26 -20.75 5.17
CA THR A 351 3.90 -20.30 4.83
C THR A 351 3.28 -21.16 3.72
N THR A 352 2.11 -21.75 3.98
CA THR A 352 1.26 -22.37 2.97
C THR A 352 0.28 -21.35 2.39
N THR A 353 0.19 -21.27 1.06
CA THR A 353 -0.72 -20.34 0.37
C THR A 353 -2.13 -20.91 0.35
N SER A 354 -3.02 -20.37 1.16
CA SER A 354 -4.43 -20.79 1.22
C SER A 354 -5.22 -20.19 0.05
N THR A 355 -5.81 -21.04 -0.79
CA THR A 355 -6.67 -20.63 -1.91
C THR A 355 -8.09 -20.31 -1.43
N ARG A 356 -8.64 -19.22 -1.93
CA ARG A 356 -9.93 -18.65 -1.53
C ARG A 356 -11.03 -19.15 -2.45
N THR A 357 -11.91 -20.02 -1.94
CA THR A 357 -13.09 -20.50 -2.66
C THR A 357 -14.36 -19.89 -2.04
N LYS A 358 -15.24 -19.28 -2.84
CA LYS A 358 -16.58 -18.83 -2.39
C LYS A 358 -17.60 -19.92 -2.68
N TYR A 359 -18.13 -20.51 -1.62
CA TYR A 359 -19.24 -21.45 -1.67
C TYR A 359 -20.55 -20.71 -1.90
N ILE A 360 -21.34 -21.14 -2.89
CA ILE A 360 -22.58 -20.48 -3.33
C ILE A 360 -23.75 -21.46 -3.41
N SER A 361 -24.99 -21.00 -3.39
CA SER A 361 -26.15 -21.83 -3.77
C SER A 361 -26.56 -21.56 -5.23
N HIS A 362 -27.40 -22.42 -5.80
CA HIS A 362 -28.04 -22.14 -7.10
C HIS A 362 -28.88 -20.86 -7.03
N ASP A 363 -29.62 -20.66 -5.93
CA ASP A 363 -30.46 -19.48 -5.72
C ASP A 363 -29.64 -18.18 -5.57
N GLU A 364 -28.43 -18.25 -4.97
CA GLU A 364 -27.49 -17.11 -4.93
C GLU A 364 -27.02 -16.70 -6.33
N ILE A 365 -26.98 -17.61 -7.32
CA ILE A 365 -26.60 -17.28 -8.71
C ILE A 365 -27.79 -16.70 -9.47
N ILE A 366 -28.98 -17.29 -9.34
CA ILE A 366 -30.20 -16.82 -10.01
C ILE A 366 -30.55 -15.39 -9.57
N ASN A 367 -30.39 -15.10 -8.28
CA ASN A 367 -30.68 -13.78 -7.70
C ASN A 367 -29.45 -12.86 -7.62
N ILE A 368 -28.36 -13.17 -8.33
CA ILE A 368 -27.13 -12.38 -8.23
C ILE A 368 -27.26 -10.98 -8.86
N GLU A 369 -26.69 -9.98 -8.17
CA GLU A 369 -26.48 -8.62 -8.64
C GLU A 369 -25.10 -8.46 -9.31
N GLU A 370 -24.97 -7.57 -10.29
CA GLU A 370 -23.70 -7.30 -11.00
C GLU A 370 -22.57 -6.86 -10.04
N LEU A 371 -22.91 -6.05 -9.03
CA LEU A 371 -21.97 -5.64 -7.98
C LEU A 371 -21.49 -6.82 -7.11
N THR A 372 -22.29 -7.89 -6.99
CA THR A 372 -21.95 -9.07 -6.19
C THR A 372 -21.03 -10.01 -6.94
N ILE A 373 -21.22 -10.24 -8.25
CA ILE A 373 -20.26 -11.03 -9.03
C ILE A 373 -18.90 -10.31 -9.14
N LEU A 374 -18.88 -8.98 -9.26
CA LEU A 374 -17.65 -8.18 -9.25
C LEU A 374 -16.87 -8.29 -7.92
N LYS A 375 -17.57 -8.32 -6.77
CA LYS A 375 -16.96 -8.60 -5.47
C LYS A 375 -16.37 -10.01 -5.41
N TRP A 376 -17.04 -11.02 -5.97
CA TRP A 376 -16.50 -12.38 -5.97
C TRP A 376 -15.29 -12.52 -6.92
N ILE A 377 -15.36 -11.92 -8.10
CA ILE A 377 -14.29 -11.81 -9.12
C ILE A 377 -12.99 -11.19 -8.57
N THR A 378 -13.07 -10.41 -7.49
CA THR A 378 -11.91 -9.72 -6.87
C THR A 378 -11.41 -10.35 -5.57
N LEU A 379 -12.23 -11.15 -4.87
CA LEU A 379 -11.92 -11.67 -3.53
C LEU A 379 -11.54 -13.17 -3.49
N PHE A 380 -11.91 -13.94 -4.51
CA PHE A 380 -11.77 -15.40 -4.54
C PHE A 380 -11.06 -15.88 -5.80
N ASP A 381 -10.36 -17.00 -5.69
CA ASP A 381 -9.69 -17.69 -6.80
C ASP A 381 -10.67 -18.59 -7.58
N SER A 382 -11.79 -18.95 -6.96
CA SER A 382 -12.80 -19.84 -7.55
C SER A 382 -14.16 -19.75 -6.85
N LEU A 383 -15.21 -20.14 -7.59
CA LEU A 383 -16.58 -20.34 -7.08
C LEU A 383 -16.88 -21.84 -7.01
N GLN A 384 -17.65 -22.29 -6.02
CA GLN A 384 -18.06 -23.69 -5.90
C GLN A 384 -19.51 -23.79 -5.41
N ILE A 385 -20.33 -24.61 -6.06
CA ILE A 385 -21.71 -24.83 -5.61
C ILE A 385 -21.68 -25.67 -4.33
N SER A 386 -22.30 -25.15 -3.28
CA SER A 386 -22.34 -25.73 -1.94
C SER A 386 -22.90 -27.14 -1.98
N GLN A 387 -22.30 -28.04 -1.19
CA GLN A 387 -22.65 -29.48 -1.15
C GLN A 387 -22.37 -30.24 -2.46
N THR A 388 -21.63 -29.67 -3.41
CA THR A 388 -21.18 -30.33 -4.64
C THR A 388 -19.67 -30.14 -4.87
N GLU A 389 -19.10 -30.94 -5.76
CA GLU A 389 -17.72 -30.75 -6.26
C GLU A 389 -17.66 -29.77 -7.45
N LEU A 390 -18.80 -29.24 -7.91
CA LEU A 390 -18.92 -28.39 -9.10
C LEU A 390 -18.27 -27.03 -8.85
N LYS A 391 -17.16 -26.75 -9.56
CA LYS A 391 -16.23 -25.67 -9.25
C LYS A 391 -15.74 -24.96 -10.51
N VAL A 392 -15.82 -23.63 -10.49
CA VAL A 392 -15.45 -22.76 -11.61
C VAL A 392 -14.29 -21.86 -11.21
N ASP A 393 -13.25 -21.79 -12.06
CA ASP A 393 -12.11 -20.89 -11.89
C ASP A 393 -12.55 -19.44 -12.11
N ILE A 394 -12.10 -18.51 -11.24
CA ILE A 394 -12.52 -17.11 -11.34
C ILE A 394 -12.09 -16.45 -12.68
N MET A 395 -11.10 -17.00 -13.38
CA MET A 395 -10.72 -16.59 -14.74
C MET A 395 -11.79 -16.93 -15.79
N GLN A 396 -12.52 -18.04 -15.63
CA GLN A 396 -13.66 -18.37 -16.48
C GLN A 396 -14.84 -17.42 -16.20
N VAL A 397 -15.13 -17.16 -14.92
CA VAL A 397 -16.15 -16.17 -14.50
C VAL A 397 -15.83 -14.78 -15.07
N ARG A 398 -14.55 -14.36 -15.03
CA ARG A 398 -14.07 -13.12 -15.65
C ARG A 398 -14.21 -13.09 -17.17
N GLN A 399 -14.12 -14.23 -17.86
CA GLN A 399 -14.30 -14.31 -19.31
C GLN A 399 -15.78 -14.17 -19.69
N LEU A 400 -16.67 -14.94 -19.04
CA LEU A 400 -18.12 -14.83 -19.24
C LEU A 400 -18.62 -13.40 -18.94
N TYR A 401 -18.12 -12.78 -17.87
CA TYR A 401 -18.51 -11.42 -17.50
C TYR A 401 -18.06 -10.37 -18.53
N ARG A 402 -16.90 -10.54 -19.17
CA ARG A 402 -16.48 -9.67 -20.28
C ARG A 402 -17.36 -9.85 -21.50
N GLN A 403 -17.76 -11.09 -21.81
CA GLN A 403 -18.60 -11.40 -22.96
C GLN A 403 -20.01 -10.83 -22.78
N TYR A 404 -20.60 -10.95 -21.58
CA TYR A 404 -21.80 -10.20 -21.18
C TYR A 404 -21.67 -8.70 -21.44
N ARG A 405 -20.53 -8.10 -21.05
CA ARG A 405 -20.31 -6.67 -21.20
C ARG A 405 -20.08 -6.23 -22.65
N SER A 406 -19.45 -7.04 -23.51
CA SER A 406 -19.28 -6.74 -24.94
C SER A 406 -20.56 -6.91 -25.76
N ASP A 407 -21.47 -7.77 -25.32
CA ASP A 407 -22.74 -8.03 -26.01
C ASP A 407 -23.80 -6.95 -25.74
N GLY A 408 -23.47 -5.89 -24.99
CA GLY A 408 -24.39 -4.81 -24.58
C GLY A 408 -24.08 -3.41 -25.10
N ASP A 409 -23.07 -3.22 -25.95
CA ASP A 409 -22.69 -1.91 -26.53
C ASP A 409 -23.43 -1.63 -27.88
N GLY A 410 -24.75 -1.88 -27.93
CA GLY A 410 -25.59 -1.72 -29.13
C GLY A 410 -26.84 -0.85 -28.92
N ASP A 411 -27.08 0.06 -29.87
CA ASP A 411 -28.26 0.90 -30.13
C ASP A 411 -29.40 1.03 -29.08
N ASP A 412 -29.36 2.13 -28.32
CA ASP A 412 -30.47 2.98 -27.83
C ASP A 412 -31.69 2.43 -27.03
N ASP A 413 -32.00 1.13 -26.93
CA ASP A 413 -33.09 0.60 -26.06
C ASP A 413 -32.56 -0.09 -24.77
N ALA A 414 -31.64 0.61 -24.12
CA ALA A 414 -30.69 0.11 -23.10
C ALA A 414 -31.28 -0.44 -21.79
N SER A 415 -32.59 -0.62 -21.66
CA SER A 415 -33.24 -1.13 -20.44
C SER A 415 -33.62 -2.61 -20.53
N GLN A 416 -34.32 -3.02 -21.59
CA GLN A 416 -34.79 -4.41 -21.75
C GLN A 416 -33.67 -5.33 -22.23
N GLU A 417 -32.79 -4.83 -23.10
CA GLU A 417 -31.67 -5.62 -23.64
C GLU A 417 -30.58 -5.86 -22.58
N ALA A 418 -30.37 -4.92 -21.66
CA ALA A 418 -29.49 -5.10 -20.50
C ALA A 418 -29.99 -6.21 -19.55
N GLU A 419 -31.29 -6.25 -19.25
CA GLU A 419 -31.86 -7.33 -18.42
C GLU A 419 -31.84 -8.69 -19.14
N SER A 420 -32.06 -8.71 -20.45
CA SER A 420 -31.89 -9.91 -21.30
C SER A 420 -30.46 -10.45 -21.24
N ASN A 421 -29.46 -9.58 -21.47
CA ASN A 421 -28.04 -9.94 -21.42
C ASN A 421 -27.58 -10.35 -20.01
N TRP A 422 -28.11 -9.74 -18.94
CA TRP A 422 -27.80 -10.14 -17.57
C TRP A 422 -28.36 -11.53 -17.23
N ASN A 423 -29.55 -11.87 -17.73
CA ASN A 423 -30.10 -13.22 -17.59
C ASN A 423 -29.37 -14.26 -18.46
N LYS A 424 -28.88 -13.88 -19.64
CA LYS A 424 -27.94 -14.69 -20.44
C LYS A 424 -26.66 -15.00 -19.68
N PHE A 425 -26.04 -13.99 -19.06
CA PHE A 425 -24.85 -14.17 -18.21
C PHE A 425 -25.08 -15.18 -17.08
N LYS A 426 -26.18 -15.05 -16.34
CA LYS A 426 -26.54 -15.99 -15.26
C LYS A 426 -26.67 -17.42 -15.78
N TRP A 427 -27.29 -17.61 -16.95
CA TRP A 427 -27.42 -18.92 -17.59
C TRP A 427 -26.08 -19.51 -18.04
N GLU A 428 -25.19 -18.71 -18.62
CA GLU A 428 -23.84 -19.16 -19.00
C GLU A 428 -22.97 -19.47 -17.78
N LEU A 429 -23.09 -18.68 -16.70
CA LEU A 429 -22.44 -18.94 -15.42
C LEU A 429 -22.95 -20.23 -14.78
N LEU A 430 -24.26 -20.45 -14.70
CA LEU A 430 -24.86 -21.73 -14.26
C LEU A 430 -24.40 -22.90 -15.12
N ARG A 431 -24.33 -22.72 -16.46
CA ARG A 431 -23.85 -23.73 -17.39
C ARG A 431 -22.38 -24.10 -17.16
N SER A 432 -21.54 -23.16 -16.72
CA SER A 432 -20.11 -23.42 -16.43
C SER A 432 -19.86 -24.34 -15.23
N PHE A 433 -20.88 -24.62 -14.41
CA PHE A 433 -20.81 -25.61 -13.32
C PHE A 433 -21.18 -27.05 -13.74
N ASN A 434 -21.62 -27.30 -15.00
CA ASN A 434 -22.04 -28.64 -15.48
C ASN A 434 -20.97 -29.37 -16.30
#